data_AF-K0F5N6-F1
#
_entry.id   AF-K0F5N6-F1
#
_cell.length_a   1.000
_cell.length_b   1.000
_cell.length_c   1.000
_cell.angle_alpha   90.00
_cell.angle_beta   90.00
_cell.angle_gamma   90.00
#
_symmetry.space_group_name_H-M   'P 1'
#
loop_
_entity.id
_entity.type
_entity.pdbx_description
1 polymer ?
#
loop_
_entity_poly.entity_id
_entity_poly.type
_entity_poly.pdbx_seq_one_letter_code
_entity_poly.pdbx_strand_id
1 'polypeptide(L)'
;MYPPQIIGNGFAQCDVPPIEHILTLALEYNQGGKWMNAAYITDAGIPPGPPNSRSYEVKAACYAGTWRVSMSVAGKLQGNPFVFSDSSTTRDVPTSQCPSR
;
A
#
# COMPACT_ATOMS: atom_id res chain seq x y z
N MET A 1 13.92 -15.05 18.29
CA MET A 1 12.71 -15.33 17.49
C MET A 1 12.23 -13.99 16.96
N TYR A 2 12.17 -13.79 15.64
CA TYR A 2 11.66 -12.54 15.08
C TYR A 2 10.15 -12.47 15.30
N PRO A 3 9.58 -11.29 15.62
CA PRO A 3 8.13 -11.16 15.73
C PRO A 3 7.47 -11.54 14.39
N PRO A 4 6.25 -12.10 14.42
CA PRO A 4 5.52 -12.39 13.19
C PRO A 4 5.36 -11.12 12.35
N GLN A 5 5.39 -11.28 11.03
CA GLN A 5 5.24 -10.17 10.08
C GLN A 5 3.95 -10.33 9.29
N ILE A 6 3.35 -9.20 8.95
CA ILE A 6 2.27 -9.11 7.98
C ILE A 6 2.77 -8.44 6.72
N ILE A 7 2.31 -8.95 5.58
CA ILE A 7 2.71 -8.51 4.26
C ILE A 7 1.50 -7.90 3.56
N GLY A 8 1.68 -6.68 3.07
CA GLY A 8 0.78 -6.02 2.15
C GLY A 8 1.35 -6.06 0.74
N ASN A 9 0.53 -6.40 -0.23
CA ASN A 9 0.90 -6.40 -1.64
C ASN A 9 0.03 -5.41 -2.39
N GLY A 10 0.56 -4.93 -3.51
CA GLY A 10 -0.30 -4.45 -4.57
C GLY A 10 0.44 -4.25 -5.87
N PHE A 11 -0.28 -3.83 -6.89
CA PHE A 11 0.25 -3.64 -8.23
C PHE A 11 -0.21 -2.30 -8.79
N ALA A 12 0.57 -1.75 -9.71
CA ALA A 12 0.19 -0.56 -10.47
C ALA A 12 0.45 -0.77 -11.97
N GLN A 13 -0.39 -0.13 -12.78
CA GLN A 13 -0.30 -0.06 -14.23
C GLN A 13 -0.63 1.38 -14.65
N CYS A 14 -0.03 1.82 -15.76
CA CYS A 14 -0.34 3.13 -16.34
C CYS A 14 -0.77 2.97 -17.80
N ASP A 15 -2.06 3.18 -18.09
CA ASP A 15 -2.56 3.22 -19.48
C ASP A 15 -1.96 4.41 -20.25
N VAL A 16 -1.81 5.53 -19.56
CA VAL A 16 -1.05 6.69 -20.03
C VAL A 16 0.04 6.98 -19.00
N PRO A 17 1.33 6.83 -19.34
CA PRO A 17 2.40 7.06 -18.39
C PRO A 17 2.48 8.55 -18.02
N PRO A 18 2.54 8.91 -16.73
CA PRO A 18 2.79 10.28 -16.31
C PRO A 18 4.23 10.69 -16.63
N ILE A 19 4.50 12.00 -16.62
CA ILE A 19 5.87 12.55 -16.77
C ILE A 19 6.69 12.24 -15.52
N GLU A 20 6.05 12.35 -14.36
CA GLU A 20 6.63 12.05 -13.07
C GLU A 20 5.53 11.60 -12.12
N HIS A 21 5.88 10.74 -11.17
CA HIS A 21 4.99 10.40 -10.06
C HIS A 21 5.78 9.98 -8.82
N ILE A 22 5.08 9.91 -7.69
CA ILE A 22 5.52 9.23 -6.48
C ILE A 22 4.34 8.36 -6.02
N LEU A 23 4.50 7.06 -6.11
CA LEU A 23 3.59 6.08 -5.51
C LEU A 23 4.01 5.83 -4.07
N THR A 24 3.03 5.75 -3.17
CA THR A 24 3.18 5.26 -1.80
C THR A 24 2.29 4.04 -1.63
N LEU A 25 2.87 2.91 -1.24
CA LEU A 25 2.14 1.73 -0.79
C LEU A 25 2.27 1.67 0.73
N ALA A 26 1.14 1.67 1.45
CA ALA A 26 1.13 1.57 2.90
C ALA A 26 0.35 0.34 3.37
N LEU A 27 0.84 -0.25 4.46
CA LEU A 27 0.13 -1.26 5.22
C LEU A 27 -0.42 -0.59 6.47
N GLU A 28 -1.74 -0.61 6.60
CA GLU A 28 -2.49 0.13 7.61
C GLU A 28 -3.25 -0.83 8.54
N TYR A 29 -3.42 -0.43 9.79
CA TYR A 29 -4.30 -1.11 10.74
C TYR A 29 -5.30 -0.12 11.33
N ASN A 30 -6.47 -0.61 11.72
CA ASN A 30 -7.49 0.19 12.37
C ASN A 30 -7.23 0.27 13.87
N GLN A 31 -7.17 1.49 14.40
CA GLN A 31 -7.08 1.75 15.84
C GLN A 31 -8.07 2.85 16.21
N GLY A 32 -9.08 2.50 17.01
CA GLY A 32 -10.08 3.45 17.46
C GLY A 32 -10.86 4.12 16.32
N GLY A 33 -11.16 3.37 15.24
CA GLY A 33 -11.87 3.89 14.07
C GLY A 33 -11.01 4.69 13.09
N LYS A 34 -9.69 4.78 13.33
CA LYS A 34 -8.74 5.46 12.43
C LYS A 34 -7.77 4.47 11.82
N TRP A 35 -7.43 4.70 10.55
CA TRP A 35 -6.38 3.95 9.87
C TRP A 35 -5.01 4.56 10.21
N MET A 36 -4.11 3.70 10.68
CA MET A 36 -2.77 4.06 11.09
C MET A 36 -1.75 3.32 10.23
N ASN A 37 -0.76 4.03 9.70
CA ASN A 37 0.34 3.41 8.96
C ASN A 37 1.19 2.56 9.90
N ALA A 38 1.34 1.27 9.61
CA ALA A 38 2.34 0.41 10.26
C ALA A 38 3.67 0.47 9.53
N ALA A 39 3.62 0.49 8.20
CA ALA A 39 4.78 0.61 7.32
C ALA A 39 4.33 1.16 5.97
N TYR A 40 5.26 1.74 5.23
CA TYR A 40 5.04 2.17 3.86
C TYR A 40 6.33 2.08 3.05
N ILE A 41 6.18 2.02 1.73
CA ILE A 41 7.27 2.22 0.78
C ILE A 41 6.85 3.30 -0.23
N THR A 42 7.84 3.91 -0.86
CA THR A 42 7.63 4.87 -1.95
C THR A 42 8.38 4.44 -3.20
N ASP A 43 7.81 4.65 -4.37
CA ASP A 43 8.46 4.42 -5.66
C ASP A 43 8.16 5.56 -6.64
N ALA A 44 9.21 6.10 -7.25
CA ALA A 44 9.11 7.12 -8.29
C ALA A 44 9.19 6.53 -9.71
N GLY A 45 9.45 5.22 -9.84
CA GLY A 45 9.49 4.54 -11.13
C GLY A 45 8.09 4.41 -11.73
N ILE A 46 7.93 4.85 -12.97
CA ILE A 46 6.65 4.78 -13.69
C ILE A 46 6.31 3.30 -14.01
N PRO A 47 5.16 2.78 -13.57
CA PRO A 47 4.69 1.44 -13.90
C PRO A 47 4.49 1.28 -15.42
N PRO A 48 4.70 0.07 -15.96
CA PRO A 48 4.38 -0.19 -17.36
C PRO A 48 2.87 -0.13 -17.61
N GLY A 49 2.48 0.03 -18.88
CA GLY A 49 1.10 -0.13 -19.31
C GLY A 49 0.72 -1.60 -19.55
N PRO A 50 -0.59 -1.90 -19.75
CA PRO A 50 -1.06 -3.24 -20.07
C PRO A 50 -0.34 -3.87 -21.28
N PRO A 51 -0.14 -5.20 -21.28
CA PRO A 51 -0.60 -6.17 -20.27
C PRO A 51 0.32 -6.27 -19.04
N ASN A 52 1.37 -5.45 -18.95
CA ASN A 52 2.37 -5.53 -17.90
C ASN A 52 1.96 -4.71 -16.67
N SER A 53 2.48 -5.07 -15.49
CA SER A 53 2.30 -4.33 -14.25
C SER A 53 3.58 -4.29 -13.44
N ARG A 54 3.65 -3.37 -12.48
CA ARG A 54 4.68 -3.37 -11.44
C ARG A 54 4.05 -3.83 -10.13
N SER A 55 4.66 -4.84 -9.50
CA SER A 55 4.26 -5.34 -8.18
C SER A 55 5.09 -4.69 -7.08
N TYR A 56 4.45 -4.54 -5.92
CA TYR A 56 5.01 -3.91 -4.74
C TYR A 56 4.69 -4.75 -3.50
N GLU A 57 5.61 -4.75 -2.54
CA GLU A 57 5.49 -5.45 -1.28
C GLU A 57 5.90 -4.53 -0.13
N VAL A 58 5.09 -4.49 0.93
CA VAL A 58 5.39 -3.78 2.18
C VAL A 58 5.20 -4.73 3.36
N LYS A 59 6.09 -4.64 4.36
CA LYS A 59 6.07 -5.52 5.54
C LYS A 59 6.05 -4.69 6.81
N ALA A 60 5.29 -5.15 7.79
CA ALA A 60 5.28 -4.57 9.14
C ALA A 60 5.30 -5.67 10.22
N ALA A 61 5.59 -5.27 11.45
CA ALA A 61 5.34 -6.10 12.62
C ALA A 61 3.84 -6.44 12.68
N CYS A 62 3.52 -7.71 12.93
CA CYS A 62 2.14 -8.17 12.94
C CYS A 62 1.52 -8.08 14.33
N TYR A 63 0.29 -7.57 14.37
CA TYR A 63 -0.57 -7.54 15.55
C TYR A 63 -1.99 -7.95 15.18
N ALA A 64 -2.71 -8.54 16.12
CA ALA A 64 -4.13 -8.79 15.97
C ALA A 64 -4.88 -7.46 15.78
N GLY A 65 -5.87 -7.46 14.88
CA GLY A 65 -6.65 -6.29 14.52
C GLY A 65 -7.10 -6.30 13.06
N THR A 66 -7.78 -5.24 12.65
CA THR A 66 -8.24 -5.06 11.27
C THR A 66 -7.17 -4.34 10.45
N TRP A 67 -6.77 -4.93 9.33
CA TRP A 67 -5.72 -4.43 8.44
C TRP A 67 -6.26 -4.12 7.06
N ARG A 68 -5.59 -3.22 6.34
CA ARG A 68 -5.77 -3.02 4.90
C ARG A 68 -4.47 -2.55 4.25
N VAL A 69 -4.42 -2.60 2.94
CA VAL A 69 -3.39 -1.94 2.14
C VAL A 69 -4.00 -0.65 1.58
N SER A 70 -3.24 0.44 1.58
CA SER A 70 -3.59 1.66 0.87
C SER A 70 -2.51 2.03 -0.14
N MET A 71 -2.93 2.61 -1.25
CA MET A 71 -2.03 3.21 -2.23
C MET A 71 -2.41 4.64 -2.46
N SER A 72 -1.41 5.51 -2.57
CA SER A 72 -1.59 6.87 -3.04
C SER A 72 -0.52 7.20 -4.07
N VAL A 73 -0.88 7.97 -5.08
CA VAL A 73 0.04 8.46 -6.10
C VAL A 73 -0.21 9.94 -6.32
N ALA A 74 0.87 10.71 -6.44
CA ALA A 74 0.85 12.09 -6.86
C ALA A 74 1.88 12.30 -7.96
N GLY A 75 1.58 13.12 -8.96
CA GLY A 75 2.48 13.31 -10.09
C GLY A 75 2.00 14.34 -11.10
N LYS A 76 2.55 14.30 -12.31
CA LYS A 76 2.11 15.12 -13.45
C LYS A 76 1.81 14.26 -14.66
N LEU A 77 0.61 14.41 -15.20
CA LEU A 77 0.15 13.77 -16.43
C LEU A 77 -0.03 14.84 -17.50
N GLN A 78 0.74 14.76 -18.59
CA GLN A 78 0.70 15.75 -19.69
C GLN A 78 0.84 17.21 -19.21
N GLY A 79 1.69 17.44 -18.20
CA GLY A 79 1.93 18.75 -17.59
C GLY A 79 0.93 19.15 -16.50
N ASN A 80 -0.17 18.42 -16.33
CA ASN A 80 -1.18 18.69 -15.30
C ASN A 80 -0.91 17.87 -14.03
N PRO A 81 -0.95 18.47 -12.83
CA PRO A 81 -0.81 17.70 -11.60
C PRO A 81 -2.00 16.76 -11.42
N PHE A 82 -1.75 15.57 -10.88
CA PHE A 82 -2.79 14.63 -10.48
C PHE A 82 -2.49 14.03 -9.11
N VAL A 83 -3.55 13.62 -8.42
CA VAL A 83 -3.50 12.81 -7.20
C VAL A 83 -4.54 11.71 -7.31
N PHE A 84 -4.19 10.52 -6.85
CA PHE A 84 -5.10 9.39 -6.76
C PHE A 84 -4.78 8.58 -5.52
N SER A 85 -5.80 8.00 -4.89
CA SER A 85 -5.63 7.10 -3.76
C SER A 85 -6.73 6.07 -3.73
N ASP A 86 -6.39 4.85 -3.35
CA ASP A 86 -7.33 3.74 -3.17
C ASP A 86 -6.88 2.83 -2.02
N SER A 87 -7.77 1.95 -1.55
CA SER A 87 -7.45 0.97 -0.51
C SER A 87 -8.10 -0.37 -0.79
N SER A 88 -7.43 -1.44 -0.37
CA SER A 88 -7.97 -2.79 -0.42
C SER A 88 -9.19 -2.95 0.48
N THR A 89 -9.91 -4.06 0.31
CA THR A 89 -10.78 -4.57 1.37
C THR A 89 -10.00 -4.79 2.66
N THR A 90 -10.71 -4.80 3.79
CA THR A 90 -10.12 -5.06 5.09
C THR A 90 -9.93 -6.54 5.35
N ARG A 91 -8.96 -6.88 6.21
CA ARG A 91 -8.74 -8.23 6.73
C ARG A 91 -8.57 -8.19 8.24
N ASP A 92 -9.38 -8.96 8.94
CA ASP A 92 -9.19 -9.18 10.38
C ASP A 92 -8.12 -10.24 10.61
N VAL A 93 -7.17 -9.92 11.49
CA VAL A 93 -6.08 -10.80 11.92
C VAL A 93 -6.34 -11.18 13.38
N PRO A 94 -6.60 -12.46 13.68
CA PRO A 94 -6.86 -12.91 15.04
C PRO A 94 -5.58 -13.08 15.86
N THR A 95 -5.73 -13.17 17.19
CA THR A 95 -4.62 -13.39 18.14
C THR A 95 -3.90 -14.73 17.95
N SER A 96 -4.53 -15.70 17.29
CA SER A 96 -3.91 -16.97 16.91
C SER A 96 -2.89 -16.84 15.78
N GLN A 97 -2.94 -15.77 14.99
CA GLN A 97 -1.97 -15.49 13.91
C GLN A 97 -0.90 -14.50 14.36
N CYS A 98 -1.28 -13.46 15.10
CA CYS A 98 -0.37 -12.40 15.55
C CYS A 98 -0.70 -11.98 16.97
N PRO A 99 0.28 -11.57 17.79
CA PRO A 99 0.02 -11.19 19.18
C PRO A 99 -0.95 -10.00 19.26
N SER A 100 -1.62 -9.85 20.40
CA SER A 100 -2.26 -8.58 20.74
C SER A 100 -1.23 -7.45 20.71
N ARG A 101 -1.69 -6.24 20.41
CA ARG A 101 -0.85 -5.05 20.47
C ARG A 101 -0.60 -4.60 21.91
#